data_AF-A0A7J7M0W0-F1
#
_entry.id   AF-A0A7J7M0W0-F1
#
_cell.length_a   1.000
_cell.length_b   1.000
_cell.length_c   1.000
_cell.angle_alpha   90.00
_cell.angle_beta   90.00
_cell.angle_gamma   90.00
#
_symmetry.space_group_name_H-M   'P 1'
#
loop_
_entity.id
_entity.type
_entity.pdbx_description
1 polymer ?
#
loop_
_entity_poly.entity_id
_entity_poly.type
_entity_poly.pdbx_seq_one_letter_code
_entity_poly.pdbx_strand_id
1 'polypeptide(L)'
;MLKKVLTEGNVSTTNVGVGVNATIYSANGTSGSFLSNKNATSSATVTFEGNKYSLPAWSVSILPDCKKEVYNTAKVRRNLDQAKTALEALIKREEKKREVMESEVSLQRIEMKYKSLVICVLVAFQNGAQLEEDGLVLGIPPAPYKFGSSEDDLRDSDDMTASRPYAS
;
A
#
# COMPACT_ATOMS: atom_id res chain seq x y z
N MET A 1 31.06 22.60 -7.22
CA MET A 1 32.37 22.11 -6.73
C MET A 1 32.40 20.58 -6.67
N LEU A 2 31.53 19.91 -5.89
CA LEU A 2 31.56 18.45 -5.73
C LEU A 2 31.41 17.63 -7.04
N LYS A 3 30.53 18.04 -7.96
CA LYS A 3 30.33 17.35 -9.26
C LYS A 3 31.63 17.12 -10.03
N LYS A 4 32.52 18.11 -10.07
CA LYS A 4 33.80 18.04 -10.79
C LYS A 4 34.78 17.07 -10.13
N VAL A 5 34.78 17.02 -8.80
CA VAL A 5 35.60 16.09 -8.00
C VAL A 5 35.20 14.64 -8.26
N LEU A 6 33.90 14.37 -8.46
CA LEU A 6 33.40 13.02 -8.73
C LEU A 6 33.70 12.53 -10.15
N THR A 7 33.94 13.42 -11.11
CA THR A 7 34.19 13.07 -12.51
C THR A 7 35.66 13.07 -12.89
N GLU A 8 36.44 13.98 -12.32
CA GLU A 8 37.85 14.23 -12.72
C GLU A 8 38.83 14.05 -11.56
N GLY A 9 38.34 13.81 -10.34
CA GLY A 9 39.18 13.70 -9.16
C GLY A 9 39.85 12.34 -9.02
N ASN A 10 40.90 12.30 -8.21
CA ASN A 10 41.53 11.06 -7.81
C ASN A 10 40.61 10.30 -6.86
N VAL A 11 40.46 9.00 -7.08
CA VAL A 11 39.63 8.11 -6.27
C VAL A 11 40.51 7.19 -5.42
N SER A 12 40.24 7.13 -4.14
CA SER A 12 40.85 6.18 -3.21
C SER A 12 39.75 5.40 -2.51
N THR A 13 39.88 4.08 -2.46
CA THR A 13 38.95 3.22 -1.71
C THR A 13 39.71 2.51 -0.62
N THR A 14 39.27 2.68 0.62
CA THR A 14 39.86 2.05 1.79
C THR A 14 38.80 1.25 2.54
N ASN A 15 39.22 0.13 3.13
CA ASN A 15 38.35 -0.61 4.04
C ASN A 15 38.45 0.04 5.42
N VAL A 16 37.30 0.42 5.98
CA VAL A 16 37.20 1.10 7.29
C VAL A 16 36.52 0.23 8.35
N GLY A 17 36.08 -0.98 7.96
CA GLY A 17 35.42 -1.93 8.84
C GLY A 17 34.96 -3.17 8.10
N VAL A 18 34.40 -4.12 8.86
CA VAL A 18 33.90 -5.39 8.33
C VAL A 18 32.76 -5.14 7.36
N GLY A 19 32.99 -5.38 6.07
CA GLY A 19 32.02 -5.13 5.01
C GLY A 19 31.73 -3.64 4.76
N VAL A 20 32.56 -2.72 5.27
CA VAL A 20 32.40 -1.27 5.08
C VAL A 20 33.61 -0.69 4.36
N ASN A 21 33.34 -0.05 3.23
CA ASN A 21 34.35 0.64 2.42
C ASN A 21 34.08 2.14 2.39
N ALA A 22 35.14 2.93 2.51
CA ALA A 22 35.14 4.37 2.30
C ALA A 22 35.77 4.67 0.93
N THR A 23 35.03 5.34 0.06
CA THR A 23 35.53 5.82 -1.24
C THR A 23 35.63 7.33 -1.20
N ILE A 24 36.85 7.85 -1.31
CA ILE A 24 37.18 9.27 -1.21
C ILE A 24 37.54 9.76 -2.60
N TYR A 25 36.88 10.82 -3.04
CA TYR A 25 37.20 11.56 -4.26
C TYR A 25 37.83 12.88 -3.86
N SER A 26 38.96 13.23 -4.46
CA SER A 26 39.67 14.49 -4.17
C SER A 26 40.19 15.15 -5.44
N ALA A 27 39.98 16.47 -5.56
CA ALA A 27 40.52 17.28 -6.64
C ALA A 27 40.66 18.74 -6.21
N ASN A 28 41.82 19.36 -6.47
CA ASN A 28 42.04 20.81 -6.29
C ASN A 28 41.57 21.35 -4.92
N GLY A 29 41.85 20.61 -3.83
CA GLY A 29 41.50 21.00 -2.46
C GLY A 29 40.03 20.77 -2.05
N THR A 30 39.18 20.27 -2.95
CA THR A 30 37.82 19.81 -2.61
C THR A 30 37.80 18.29 -2.57
N SER A 31 37.16 17.71 -1.55
CA SER A 31 37.05 16.26 -1.39
C SER A 31 35.66 15.85 -0.92
N GLY A 32 35.15 14.74 -1.45
CA GLY A 32 33.92 14.11 -0.98
C GLY A 32 34.10 12.63 -0.78
N SER A 33 33.38 12.07 0.19
CA SER A 33 33.48 10.66 0.57
C SER A 33 32.14 9.94 0.51
N PHE A 34 32.19 8.66 0.17
CA PHE A 34 31.08 7.73 0.26
C PHE A 34 31.43 6.61 1.21
N LEU A 35 30.60 6.41 2.23
CA LEU A 35 30.72 5.26 3.13
C LEU A 35 29.68 4.23 2.73
N SER A 36 30.14 3.06 2.30
CA SER A 36 29.29 1.98 1.81
C SER A 36 29.33 0.80 2.76
N ASN A 37 28.18 0.43 3.31
CA ASN A 37 28.01 -0.78 4.09
C ASN A 37 27.40 -1.87 3.18
N LYS A 38 28.22 -2.87 2.82
CA LYS A 38 27.83 -4.01 1.99
C LYS A 38 27.25 -5.18 2.79
N ASN A 39 27.18 -5.08 4.12
CA ASN A 39 26.54 -6.11 4.91
C ASN A 39 25.03 -6.15 4.63
N ALA A 40 24.48 -7.34 4.40
CA ALA A 40 23.08 -7.50 4.02
C ALA A 40 22.10 -7.21 5.18
N THR A 41 22.48 -7.57 6.41
CA THR A 41 21.58 -7.53 7.58
C THR A 41 22.13 -6.74 8.74
N SER A 42 23.45 -6.58 8.85
CA SER A 42 24.08 -5.92 10.00
C SER A 42 24.35 -4.44 9.74
N SER A 43 24.00 -3.63 10.73
CA SER A 43 24.43 -2.23 10.79
C SER A 43 25.86 -2.17 11.29
N ALA A 44 26.66 -1.28 10.70
CA ALA A 44 28.05 -1.09 11.06
C ALA A 44 28.26 0.29 11.66
N THR A 45 29.10 0.37 12.70
CA THR A 45 29.56 1.65 13.24
C THR A 45 31.04 1.79 12.95
N VAL A 46 31.39 2.78 12.12
CA VAL A 46 32.78 3.00 11.68
C VAL A 46 33.26 4.37 12.10
N THR A 47 34.57 4.48 12.36
CA THR A 47 35.22 5.77 12.63
C THR A 47 35.95 6.20 11.36
N PHE A 48 35.56 7.35 10.81
CA PHE A 48 36.14 7.92 9.60
C PHE A 48 36.43 9.41 9.81
N GLU A 49 37.66 9.84 9.52
CA GLU A 49 38.16 11.20 9.82
C GLU A 49 37.86 11.67 11.26
N GLY A 50 38.01 10.77 12.24
CA GLY A 50 37.75 11.05 13.65
C GLY A 50 36.28 11.10 14.06
N ASN A 51 35.34 10.97 13.11
CA ASN A 51 33.91 10.96 13.35
C ASN A 51 33.34 9.54 13.33
N LYS A 52 32.38 9.24 14.20
CA LYS A 52 31.66 7.95 14.21
C LYS A 52 30.41 8.03 13.32
N TYR A 53 30.27 7.09 12.41
CA TYR A 53 29.11 6.96 11.53
C TYR A 53 28.40 5.65 11.78
N SER A 54 27.10 5.71 12.04
CA SER A 54 26.23 4.54 12.09
C SER A 54 25.60 4.32 10.71
N LEU A 55 26.05 3.26 10.05
CA LEU A 55 25.65 2.88 8.70
C LEU A 55 24.71 1.69 8.77
N PRO A 56 23.42 1.86 8.43
CA PRO A 56 22.50 0.73 8.31
C PRO A 56 23.02 -0.32 7.30
N ALA A 57 22.52 -1.55 7.42
CA ALA A 57 22.78 -2.60 6.44
C ALA A 57 22.44 -2.14 5.01
N TRP A 58 23.22 -2.61 4.03
CA TRP A 58 23.04 -2.36 2.60
C TRP A 58 22.78 -0.88 2.26
N SER A 59 23.65 -0.01 2.74
CA SER A 59 23.47 1.45 2.63
C SER A 59 24.72 2.18 2.16
N VAL A 60 24.49 3.36 1.56
CA VAL A 60 25.55 4.30 1.17
C VAL A 60 25.26 5.64 1.82
N SER A 61 26.23 6.15 2.59
CA SER A 61 26.24 7.49 3.15
C SER A 61 27.10 8.42 2.30
N ILE A 62 26.58 9.61 2.02
CA ILE A 62 27.23 10.63 1.21
C ILE A 62 27.73 11.73 2.14
N LEU A 63 29.03 12.02 2.07
CA LEU A 63 29.72 13.03 2.86
C LEU A 63 30.41 14.01 1.90
N PRO A 64 29.80 15.17 1.58
CA PRO A 64 30.34 16.11 0.60
C PRO A 64 31.65 16.75 1.04
N ASP A 65 31.92 16.81 2.35
CA ASP A 65 33.12 17.42 2.96
C ASP A 65 33.95 16.40 3.76
N CYS A 66 33.72 15.09 3.56
CA CYS A 66 34.33 13.97 4.32
C CYS A 66 34.06 13.94 5.84
N LYS A 67 33.44 14.98 6.41
CA LYS A 67 33.23 15.15 7.86
C LYS A 67 31.79 14.98 8.34
N LYS A 68 30.80 15.26 7.48
CA LYS A 68 29.38 15.21 7.85
C LYS A 68 28.59 14.42 6.82
N GLU A 69 27.83 13.45 7.30
CA GLU A 69 26.85 12.72 6.51
C GLU A 69 25.66 13.64 6.21
N VAL A 70 25.36 13.86 4.93
CA VAL A 70 24.19 14.66 4.50
C VAL A 70 23.07 13.78 3.96
N TYR A 71 23.39 12.57 3.52
CA TYR A 71 22.43 11.65 2.92
C TYR A 71 22.80 10.20 3.19
N ASN A 72 21.80 9.35 3.42
CA ASN A 72 21.95 7.90 3.49
C ASN A 72 20.76 7.21 2.83
N THR A 73 21.05 6.26 1.95
CA THR A 73 20.04 5.56 1.15
C THR A 73 19.05 4.75 1.99
N ALA A 74 19.51 4.09 3.05
CA ALA A 74 18.65 3.25 3.88
C ALA A 74 17.78 4.07 4.85
N LYS A 75 18.29 5.18 5.39
CA LYS A 75 17.50 6.09 6.24
C LYS A 75 16.33 6.70 5.45
N VAL A 76 16.58 7.15 4.22
CA VAL A 76 15.54 7.73 3.36
C VAL A 76 14.50 6.70 2.94
N ARG A 77 14.93 5.49 2.57
CA ARG A 77 14.00 4.39 2.25
C ARG A 77 13.06 4.08 3.41
N ARG A 78 13.59 3.93 4.62
CA ARG A 78 12.77 3.65 5.81
C ARG A 78 11.69 4.71 6.05
N ASN A 79 12.04 5.98 5.90
CA ASN A 79 11.08 7.07 6.07
C ASN A 79 9.97 7.03 5.01
N LEU A 80 10.33 6.69 3.76
CA LEU A 80 9.37 6.52 2.67
C LEU A 80 8.41 5.35 2.94
N ASP A 81 8.93 4.21 3.37
CA ASP A 81 8.12 3.03 3.66
C ASP A 81 7.14 3.28 4.81
N GLN A 82 7.57 4.00 5.84
CA GLN A 82 6.72 4.43 6.95
C GLN A 82 5.61 5.38 6.48
N ALA A 83 5.95 6.38 5.67
CA ALA A 83 4.98 7.33 5.13
C ALA A 83 3.95 6.64 4.22
N LYS A 84 4.42 5.70 3.38
CA LYS A 84 3.57 4.89 2.51
C LYS A 84 2.56 4.09 3.33
N THR A 85 3.02 3.38 4.35
CA THR A 85 2.16 2.58 5.25
C THR A 85 1.10 3.46 5.94
N ALA A 86 1.50 4.62 6.45
CA ALA A 86 0.58 5.55 7.10
C ALA A 86 -0.47 6.08 6.12
N LEU A 87 -0.06 6.44 4.89
CA LEU A 87 -0.97 6.93 3.86
C LEU A 87 -1.97 5.86 3.43
N GLU A 88 -1.52 4.62 3.22
CA GLU A 88 -2.39 3.49 2.88
C GLU A 88 -3.44 3.22 3.97
N ALA A 89 -3.05 3.30 5.25
CA ALA A 89 -3.98 3.18 6.37
C ALA A 89 -5.03 4.30 6.40
N LEU A 90 -4.63 5.53 6.05
CA LEU A 90 -5.57 6.67 5.98
C LEU A 90 -6.55 6.53 4.82
N ILE A 91 -6.08 6.11 3.64
CA ILE A 91 -6.94 5.88 2.48
C ILE A 91 -8.01 4.83 2.82
N LYS A 92 -7.58 3.67 3.34
CA LYS A 92 -8.50 2.59 3.74
C LYS A 92 -9.51 3.05 4.79
N ARG A 93 -9.11 3.93 5.71
CA ARG A 93 -10.00 4.51 6.71
C ARG A 93 -11.05 5.43 6.08
N GLU A 94 -10.66 6.26 5.11
CA GLU A 94 -11.59 7.16 4.42
C GLU A 94 -12.55 6.40 3.48
N GLU A 95 -12.07 5.36 2.81
CA GLU A 95 -12.93 4.45 2.04
C GLU A 95 -13.96 3.78 2.96
N LYS A 96 -13.53 3.29 4.12
CA LYS A 96 -14.47 2.69 5.08
C LYS A 96 -15.51 3.68 5.59
N LYS A 97 -15.12 4.94 5.83
CA LYS A 97 -16.07 6.00 6.21
C LYS A 97 -17.09 6.26 5.10
N ARG A 98 -16.68 6.20 3.82
CA ARG A 98 -17.60 6.37 2.68
C ARG A 98 -18.64 5.25 2.63
N GLU A 99 -18.22 3.99 2.83
CA GLU A 99 -19.16 2.85 2.90
C GLU A 99 -20.18 3.01 4.04
N VAL A 100 -19.73 3.47 5.21
CA VAL A 100 -20.61 3.70 6.36
C VAL A 100 -21.63 4.81 6.03
N MET A 101 -21.17 5.92 5.48
CA MET A 101 -22.04 7.03 5.08
C MET A 101 -23.06 6.61 4.01
N GLU A 102 -22.64 5.84 3.00
CA GLU A 102 -23.54 5.34 1.95
C GLU A 102 -24.61 4.41 2.54
N SER A 103 -24.22 3.56 3.49
CA SER A 103 -25.14 2.70 4.22
C SER A 103 -26.17 3.51 5.03
N GLU A 104 -25.73 4.55 5.76
CA GLU A 104 -26.63 5.45 6.51
C GLU A 104 -27.63 6.16 5.58
N VAL A 105 -27.16 6.68 4.43
CA VAL A 105 -28.02 7.32 3.43
C VAL A 105 -29.02 6.34 2.83
N SER A 106 -28.60 5.10 2.56
CA SER A 106 -29.50 4.06 2.03
C SER A 106 -30.62 3.73 3.01
N LEU A 107 -30.30 3.68 4.31
CA LEU A 107 -31.26 3.43 5.38
C LEU A 107 -32.27 4.58 5.48
N GLN A 108 -31.82 5.83 5.47
CA GLN A 108 -32.72 6.99 5.43
C GLN A 108 -33.66 6.96 4.23
N ARG A 109 -33.17 6.57 3.04
CA ARG A 109 -34.02 6.42 1.85
C ARG A 109 -35.06 5.31 2.03
N ILE A 110 -34.70 4.18 2.62
CA ILE A 110 -35.64 3.07 2.90
C ILE A 110 -36.70 3.52 3.91
N GLU A 111 -36.31 4.21 4.98
CA GLU A 111 -37.25 4.74 5.97
C GLU A 111 -38.24 5.73 5.35
N MET A 112 -37.76 6.65 4.51
CA MET A 112 -38.62 7.59 3.80
C MET A 112 -39.59 6.88 2.86
N LYS A 113 -39.14 5.86 2.13
CA LYS A 113 -40.02 5.04 1.27
C LYS A 113 -41.07 4.30 2.08
N TYR A 114 -40.70 3.69 3.20
CA TYR A 114 -41.63 2.97 4.07
C TYR A 114 -42.68 3.92 4.66
N LYS A 115 -42.26 5.07 5.19
CA LYS A 115 -43.18 6.11 5.68
C LYS A 115 -44.15 6.58 4.59
N SER A 116 -43.63 6.86 3.39
CA SER A 116 -44.47 7.26 2.24
C SER A 116 -45.46 6.17 1.85
N LEU A 117 -45.04 4.90 1.81
CA LEU A 117 -45.89 3.76 1.48
C LEU A 117 -47.03 3.61 2.50
N VAL A 118 -46.71 3.66 3.80
CA VAL A 118 -47.69 3.56 4.88
C VAL A 118 -48.73 4.68 4.79
N ILE A 119 -48.30 5.91 4.53
CA ILE A 119 -49.23 7.05 4.33
C ILE A 119 -50.14 6.80 3.13
N CYS A 120 -49.61 6.37 1.98
CA CYS A 120 -50.43 6.08 0.79
C CYS A 120 -51.49 5.02 1.08
N VAL A 121 -51.12 3.93 1.76
CA VAL A 121 -52.04 2.85 2.13
C VAL A 121 -53.14 3.37 3.06
N LEU A 122 -52.80 4.11 4.12
CA LEU A 122 -53.78 4.68 5.05
C LEU A 122 -54.76 5.65 4.37
N VAL A 123 -54.25 6.51 3.49
CA VAL A 123 -55.07 7.45 2.71
C VAL A 123 -56.03 6.70 1.77
N ALA A 124 -55.56 5.62 1.12
CA ALA A 124 -56.41 4.79 0.27
C ALA A 124 -57.58 4.16 1.06
N PHE A 125 -57.31 3.65 2.26
CA PHE A 125 -58.36 3.08 3.15
C PHE A 125 -59.38 4.14 3.60
N GLN A 126 -58.94 5.34 3.99
CA GLN A 126 -59.86 6.41 4.44
C GLN A 126 -60.74 6.97 3.32
N ASN A 127 -60.25 6.98 2.09
CA ASN A 127 -61.00 7.47 0.93
C ASN A 127 -61.97 6.42 0.35
N GLY A 128 -62.09 5.24 0.95
CA GLY A 128 -63.03 4.19 0.53
C GLY A 128 -62.72 3.59 -0.85
N ALA A 129 -61.47 3.70 -1.32
CA ALA A 129 -61.05 3.09 -2.57
C ALA A 129 -60.89 1.57 -2.37
N GLN A 130 -61.68 0.76 -3.09
CA GLN A 130 -61.24 -0.62 -3.36
C GLN A 130 -59.97 -0.54 -4.20
N LEU A 131 -58.96 -1.33 -3.85
CA LEU A 131 -57.80 -1.58 -4.72
C LEU A 131 -58.33 -2.21 -6.01
N GLU A 132 -58.56 -1.38 -7.03
CA GLU A 132 -58.89 -1.87 -8.37
C GLU A 132 -57.61 -2.48 -8.95
N GLU A 133 -57.68 -3.79 -9.21
CA GLU A 133 -56.63 -4.60 -9.80
C GLU A 133 -56.41 -4.19 -11.26
N ASP A 134 -55.63 -3.14 -11.49
CA ASP A 134 -55.08 -2.89 -12.81
C ASP A 134 -53.55 -2.84 -12.72
N GLY A 135 -52.94 -4.02 -12.81
CA GLY A 135 -51.60 -4.15 -13.40
C GLY A 135 -50.42 -4.63 -12.54
N LEU A 136 -50.64 -5.27 -11.37
CA LEU A 136 -49.59 -6.11 -10.77
C LEU A 136 -49.79 -7.58 -11.21
N VAL A 137 -49.19 -7.96 -12.34
CA VAL A 137 -48.83 -9.37 -12.56
C VAL A 137 -47.74 -9.71 -11.55
N LEU A 138 -48.15 -10.24 -10.40
CA LEU A 138 -47.29 -11.04 -9.54
C LEU A 138 -47.03 -12.36 -10.27
N GLY A 139 -46.00 -12.36 -11.12
CA GLY A 139 -45.41 -13.57 -11.65
C GLY A 139 -44.67 -14.34 -10.57
N ILE A 140 -45.41 -14.95 -9.63
CA ILE A 140 -44.90 -15.96 -8.73
C ILE A 140 -45.67 -17.25 -9.05
N PRO A 141 -45.08 -18.19 -9.83
CA PRO A 141 -45.70 -19.50 -9.99
C PRO A 141 -45.67 -20.24 -8.63
N PRO A 142 -46.67 -21.06 -8.30
CA PRO A 142 -46.66 -21.83 -7.07
C PRO A 142 -45.59 -22.92 -7.21
N ALA A 143 -44.39 -22.66 -6.70
CA ALA A 143 -43.40 -23.70 -6.50
C ALA A 143 -43.86 -24.60 -5.34
N PRO A 144 -43.84 -25.94 -5.50
CA PRO A 144 -44.05 -26.83 -4.37
C PRO A 144 -42.83 -26.71 -3.46
N TYR A 145 -43.10 -26.41 -2.19
CA TYR A 145 -42.13 -26.42 -1.12
C TYR A 145 -41.49 -27.82 -1.03
N LYS A 146 -40.19 -27.92 -1.37
CA LYS A 146 -39.34 -29.02 -0.94
C LYS A 146 -38.22 -28.44 -0.10
N PHE A 147 -38.27 -28.77 1.18
CA PHE A 147 -37.15 -28.72 2.11
C PHE A 147 -35.99 -29.53 1.51
N GLY A 148 -34.86 -28.87 1.26
CA GLY A 148 -33.66 -29.46 0.68
C GLY A 148 -32.44 -28.68 1.14
N SER A 149 -31.83 -29.19 2.19
CA SER A 149 -30.53 -28.81 2.74
C SER A 149 -29.41 -29.01 1.72
N SER A 150 -28.42 -28.11 1.67
CA SER A 150 -26.99 -28.47 1.53
C SER A 150 -26.10 -27.22 1.59
N GLU A 151 -25.02 -27.40 2.33
CA GLU A 151 -24.03 -26.43 2.79
C GLU A 151 -23.14 -25.85 1.67
N ASP A 152 -22.42 -24.80 2.07
CA ASP A 152 -21.36 -24.09 1.37
C ASP A 152 -20.25 -25.00 0.81
N ASP A 153 -19.73 -24.69 -0.39
CA ASP A 153 -18.31 -24.36 -0.62
C ASP A 153 -17.97 -24.27 -2.12
N LEU A 154 -17.88 -23.05 -2.64
CA LEU A 154 -17.21 -22.72 -3.89
C LEU A 154 -15.70 -22.65 -3.63
N ARG A 155 -14.98 -23.72 -4.00
CA ARG A 155 -13.53 -23.68 -4.16
C ARG A 155 -13.18 -23.32 -5.61
N ASP A 156 -12.55 -22.17 -5.77
CA ASP A 156 -11.80 -21.81 -6.96
C ASP A 156 -10.62 -22.79 -7.13
N SER A 157 -10.43 -23.33 -8.33
CA SER A 157 -9.25 -24.13 -8.68
C SER A 157 -8.70 -23.64 -10.00
N ASP A 158 -7.66 -22.81 -9.91
CA ASP A 158 -6.69 -22.59 -10.97
C ASP A 158 -5.77 -23.83 -11.06
N ASP A 159 -5.71 -24.48 -12.22
CA ASP A 159 -4.46 -25.11 -12.67
C ASP A 159 -4.34 -25.08 -14.21
N MET A 160 -3.29 -24.40 -14.66
CA MET A 160 -2.85 -24.28 -16.04
C MET A 160 -1.99 -25.48 -16.39
N THR A 161 -2.56 -26.47 -17.09
CA THR A 161 -1.75 -27.54 -17.69
C THR A 161 -1.08 -27.03 -18.97
N ALA A 162 0.17 -26.59 -18.82
CA ALA A 162 1.06 -26.34 -19.93
C ALA A 162 1.32 -27.64 -20.70
N SER A 163 0.82 -27.71 -21.93
CA SER A 163 1.15 -28.75 -22.89
C SER A 163 2.64 -28.66 -23.25
N ARG A 164 3.41 -29.73 -23.01
CA ARG A 164 4.68 -29.98 -23.71
C ARG A 164 4.65 -31.40 -24.29
N PRO A 165 4.78 -31.56 -25.62
CA PRO A 165 4.88 -32.88 -26.22
C PRO A 165 6.33 -33.39 -26.11
N TYR A 166 6.48 -34.67 -25.73
CA TYR A 166 7.68 -35.44 -26.01
C TYR A 166 7.67 -35.81 -27.50
N ALA A 167 8.75 -35.47 -28.21
CA ALA A 167 9.09 -36.05 -29.50
C ALA A 167 10.54 -36.52 -29.45
N SER A 168 10.71 -37.80 -29.82
CA SER A 168 11.79 -38.48 -30.55
C SER A 168 13.23 -37.98 -30.40
#